data_AF-A0A1L9RM00-F1
#
_entry.id   AF-A0A1L9RM00-F1
#
_cell.length_a   1.000
_cell.length_b   1.000
_cell.length_c   1.000
_cell.angle_alpha   90.00
_cell.angle_beta   90.00
_cell.angle_gamma   90.00
#
_symmetry.space_group_name_H-M   'P 1'
#
loop_
_entity.id
_entity.type
_entity.pdbx_description
1 polymer ?
#
loop_
_entity_poly.entity_id
_entity_poly.type
_entity_poly.pdbx_seq_one_letter_code
_entity_poly.pdbx_strand_id
1 'polypeptide(L)'
;MSFIIQTNAEYSHEEGTILGDNNVQGTFTTYYKVRLFARGVLLSDEDEITKQSYIKYEEAAPDEKDSGNGENAILHAISDYGINYLVSVTKDKELENERLTEGAMQIL
;
A
#
# COMPACT_ATOMS: atom_id res chain seq x y z
N MET A 1 12.57 -3.11 15.88
CA MET A 1 12.39 -2.36 14.62
C MET A 1 11.47 -3.21 13.76
N SER A 2 10.27 -2.72 13.48
CA SER A 2 9.24 -3.47 12.75
C SER A 2 8.86 -2.71 11.48
N PHE A 3 8.46 -3.46 10.46
CA PHE A 3 7.99 -2.98 9.17
C PHE A 3 6.51 -3.35 9.06
N ILE A 4 5.70 -2.38 8.66
CA ILE A 4 4.26 -2.50 8.56
C ILE A 4 3.94 -2.41 7.07
N ILE A 5 3.13 -3.34 6.59
CA ILE A 5 2.63 -3.32 5.22
C ILE A 5 1.17 -2.88 5.22
N GLN A 6 0.87 -1.92 4.36
CA GLN A 6 -0.43 -1.34 4.20
C GLN A 6 -0.84 -1.41 2.74
N THR A 7 -2.10 -1.74 2.50
CA THR A 7 -2.70 -1.68 1.17
C THR A 7 -3.71 -0.56 1.18
N ASN A 8 -3.56 0.36 0.23
CA ASN A 8 -4.50 1.43 -0.06
C ASN A 8 -5.23 1.09 -1.34
N ALA A 9 -6.55 1.02 -1.31
CA ALA A 9 -7.38 0.91 -2.50
C ALA A 9 -8.06 2.25 -2.71
N GLU A 10 -7.66 2.97 -3.76
CA GLU A 10 -8.21 4.27 -4.12
C GLU A 10 -9.19 4.10 -5.29
N TYR A 11 -10.43 4.52 -5.07
CA TYR A 11 -11.45 4.60 -6.10
C TYR A 11 -11.84 6.06 -6.36
N SER A 12 -11.68 6.49 -7.61
CA SER A 12 -12.18 7.79 -8.09
C SER A 12 -13.57 7.61 -8.68
N HIS A 13 -14.61 8.07 -7.95
CA HIS A 13 -15.95 8.20 -8.53
C HIS A 13 -16.09 9.57 -9.22
N GLU A 14 -16.94 9.63 -10.25
CA GLU A 14 -17.12 10.79 -11.13
C GLU A 14 -17.56 12.08 -10.38
N GLU A 15 -18.02 11.97 -9.13
CA GLU A 15 -18.34 13.09 -8.22
C GLU A 15 -17.19 13.49 -7.27
N GLY A 16 -15.93 13.21 -7.63
CA GLY A 16 -14.75 13.75 -6.91
C GLY A 16 -14.53 13.22 -5.50
N THR A 17 -15.30 12.21 -5.07
CA THR A 17 -15.06 11.51 -3.80
C THR A 17 -14.04 10.41 -4.05
N ILE A 18 -12.84 10.62 -3.52
CA ILE A 18 -11.80 9.60 -3.43
C ILE A 18 -12.13 8.76 -2.19
N LEU A 19 -12.67 7.56 -2.39
CA LEU A 19 -12.80 6.58 -1.33
C LEU A 19 -11.53 5.75 -1.30
N GLY A 20 -10.72 5.97 -0.27
CA GLY A 20 -9.51 5.20 0.03
C GLY A 20 -9.78 4.26 1.20
N ASP A 21 -9.64 2.95 0.98
CA ASP A 21 -9.56 1.99 2.08
C ASP A 21 -8.08 1.73 2.39
N ASN A 22 -7.66 1.97 3.63
CA ASN A 22 -6.31 1.66 4.09
C ASN A 22 -6.38 0.50 5.07
N ASN A 23 -5.79 -0.63 4.67
CA ASN A 23 -5.76 -1.84 5.48
C ASN A 23 -4.33 -2.21 5.85
N VAL A 24 -4.10 -2.41 7.15
CA VAL A 24 -2.82 -2.95 7.66
C VAL A 24 -2.82 -4.46 7.46
N GLN A 25 -2.07 -4.92 6.48
CA GLN A 25 -2.00 -6.34 6.11
C GLN A 25 -1.14 -7.15 7.09
N GLY A 26 -0.21 -6.50 7.80
CA GLY A 26 0.60 -7.18 8.82
C GLY A 26 1.85 -6.42 9.24
N THR A 27 2.53 -6.98 10.23
CA THR A 27 3.80 -6.46 10.75
C THR A 27 4.90 -7.52 10.66
N PHE A 28 6.09 -7.09 10.26
CA PHE A 28 7.22 -7.96 9.98
C PHE A 28 8.51 -7.40 10.59
N THR A 29 9.45 -8.28 10.94
CA THR A 29 10.73 -7.88 11.54
C THR A 29 11.78 -7.46 10.52
N THR A 30 11.59 -7.81 9.23
CA THR A 30 12.54 -7.50 8.16
C THR A 30 11.82 -7.02 6.90
N TYR A 31 12.43 -6.05 6.21
CA TYR A 31 11.93 -5.52 4.95
C TYR A 31 11.80 -6.61 3.87
N TYR A 32 12.75 -7.55 3.81
CA TYR A 32 12.69 -8.66 2.86
C TYR A 32 11.42 -9.51 3.02
N LYS A 33 11.02 -9.83 4.27
CA LYS A 33 9.79 -10.60 4.54
C LYS A 33 8.55 -9.82 4.15
N VAL A 34 8.50 -8.53 4.51
CA VAL A 34 7.38 -7.65 4.14
C VAL A 34 7.22 -7.59 2.62
N ARG A 35 8.33 -7.53 1.89
CA ARG A 35 8.31 -7.40 0.44
C ARG A 35 7.90 -8.69 -0.25
N LEU A 36 8.36 -9.84 0.23
CA LEU A 36 7.85 -11.13 -0.25
C LEU A 36 6.34 -11.24 -0.05
N PHE A 37 5.84 -10.79 1.11
CA PHE A 37 4.41 -10.79 1.38
C PHE A 37 3.65 -9.82 0.47
N ALA A 38 4.18 -8.60 0.26
CA ALA A 38 3.60 -7.58 -0.60
C ALA A 38 3.34 -8.05 -2.03
N ARG A 39 4.26 -8.85 -2.59
CA ARG A 39 4.13 -9.38 -3.95
C ARG A 39 2.91 -10.27 -4.15
N GLY A 40 2.45 -10.91 -3.08
CA GLY A 40 1.26 -11.76 -3.09
C GLY A 40 0.03 -11.09 -2.49
N VAL A 41 0.13 -9.88 -1.95
CA VAL A 41 -0.97 -9.28 -1.17
C VAL A 41 -2.19 -8.94 -2.03
N LEU A 42 -1.95 -8.66 -3.31
CA LEU A 42 -2.99 -8.41 -4.30
C LEU A 42 -3.26 -9.64 -5.18
N LEU A 43 -2.55 -10.76 -4.96
CA LEU A 43 -2.71 -11.97 -5.75
C LEU A 43 -3.42 -13.02 -4.91
N SER A 44 -4.43 -13.66 -5.49
CA SER A 44 -5.16 -14.72 -4.82
C SER A 44 -5.24 -15.91 -5.76
N ASP A 45 -4.63 -17.03 -5.38
CA ASP A 45 -4.73 -18.28 -6.13
C ASP A 45 -6.16 -18.85 -6.03
N GLU A 46 -6.82 -18.65 -4.87
CA GLU A 46 -8.19 -19.10 -4.61
C GLU A 46 -9.21 -18.36 -5.49
N ASP A 47 -9.02 -17.05 -5.70
CA ASP A 47 -9.89 -16.23 -6.54
C ASP A 47 -9.36 -16.10 -8.00
N GLU A 48 -8.31 -16.85 -8.37
CA GLU A 48 -7.64 -16.77 -9.68
C GLU A 48 -7.17 -15.35 -10.06
N ILE A 49 -6.90 -14.50 -9.07
CA ILE A 49 -6.40 -13.13 -9.24
C ILE A 49 -4.90 -13.19 -9.47
N THR A 50 -4.50 -12.92 -10.71
CA THR A 50 -3.09 -12.86 -11.11
C THR A 50 -2.73 -11.44 -11.54
N LYS A 51 -1.44 -11.20 -11.83
CA LYS A 51 -0.98 -9.91 -12.35
C LYS A 51 -1.68 -9.50 -13.66
N GLN A 52 -2.17 -10.47 -14.43
CA GLN A 52 -2.89 -10.24 -15.69
C GLN A 52 -4.34 -9.78 -15.47
N SER A 53 -4.87 -9.94 -14.25
CA SER A 53 -6.19 -9.44 -13.86
C SER A 53 -6.21 -7.91 -13.71
N TYR A 54 -5.05 -7.25 -13.78
CA TYR A 54 -4.90 -5.81 -13.66
C TYR A 54 -4.54 -5.17 -15.01
N ILE A 55 -5.09 -3.98 -15.27
CA ILE A 55 -4.69 -3.14 -16.41
C ILE A 55 -3.21 -2.76 -16.28
N LYS A 56 -2.79 -2.45 -15.05
CA LYS A 56 -1.42 -2.07 -14.72
C LYS A 56 -0.99 -2.83 -13.48
N TYR A 57 0.23 -3.35 -13.49
CA TYR A 57 0.85 -3.97 -12.33
C TYR A 57 2.34 -3.65 -12.36
N GLU A 58 2.76 -2.76 -11.48
CA GLU A 58 4.13 -2.27 -11.34
C GLU A 58 4.66 -2.64 -9.96
N GLU A 59 5.86 -3.18 -9.91
CA GLU A 59 6.56 -3.53 -8.68
C GLU A 59 7.89 -2.78 -8.64
N ALA A 60 8.27 -2.28 -7.47
CA ALA A 60 9.60 -1.73 -7.25
C ALA A 60 10.68 -2.78 -7.55
N ALA A 61 11.79 -2.36 -8.16
CA ALA A 61 12.91 -3.24 -8.48
C ALA A 61 13.53 -3.88 -7.22
N PRO A 62 14.24 -5.03 -7.33
CA PRO A 62 14.85 -5.75 -6.20
C PRO A 62 15.57 -4.87 -5.17
N ASP A 63 16.26 -3.84 -5.63
CA ASP A 63 17.08 -2.95 -4.83
C ASP A 63 16.43 -1.59 -4.55
N GLU A 64 15.21 -1.36 -5.05
CA GLU A 64 14.45 -0.13 -4.86
C GLU A 64 13.47 -0.25 -3.70
N LYS A 65 13.30 0.86 -2.97
CA LYS A 65 12.41 0.95 -1.81
C LYS A 65 11.03 1.52 -2.16
N ASP A 66 10.89 2.05 -3.36
CA ASP A 66 9.68 2.64 -3.90
C ASP A 66 9.57 2.34 -5.40
N SER A 67 8.34 2.29 -5.89
CA SER A 67 7.98 2.10 -7.30
C SER A 67 7.80 3.44 -8.02
N GLY A 68 8.02 4.57 -7.34
CA GLY A 68 7.72 5.92 -7.86
C GLY A 68 6.23 6.29 -7.93
N ASN A 69 5.32 5.42 -7.45
CA ASN A 69 3.87 5.64 -7.49
C ASN A 69 3.28 6.14 -6.15
N GLY A 70 4.11 6.40 -5.15
CA GLY A 70 3.72 6.86 -3.82
C GLY A 70 4.86 6.69 -2.80
N GLU A 71 4.81 7.43 -1.70
CA GLU A 71 5.84 7.32 -0.65
C GLU A 71 5.85 5.90 -0.06
N ASN A 72 7.02 5.26 -0.12
CA ASN A 72 7.23 3.87 0.30
C ASN A 72 6.32 2.83 -0.38
N ALA A 73 5.67 3.19 -1.49
CA ALA A 73 4.84 2.28 -2.27
C ALA A 73 5.74 1.33 -3.07
N ILE A 74 5.70 0.04 -2.76
CA ILE A 74 6.53 -0.98 -3.43
C ILE A 74 5.80 -1.73 -4.53
N LEU A 75 4.48 -1.54 -4.62
CA LEU A 75 3.64 -2.15 -5.64
C LEU A 75 2.47 -1.22 -5.94
N HIS A 76 2.20 -1.04 -7.23
CA HIS A 76 1.06 -0.30 -7.73
C HIS A 76 0.32 -1.15 -8.77
N ALA A 77 -0.98 -1.35 -8.57
CA ALA A 77 -1.83 -2.06 -9.50
C ALA A 77 -3.11 -1.29 -9.80
N ILE A 78 -3.64 -1.42 -11.03
CA ILE A 78 -4.88 -0.76 -11.45
C ILE A 78 -5.82 -1.83 -11.99
N SER A 79 -7.01 -1.98 -11.39
CA SER A 79 -8.03 -2.92 -11.91
C SER A 79 -8.72 -2.37 -13.16
N ASP A 80 -9.46 -3.23 -13.86
CA ASP A 80 -10.24 -2.79 -15.03
C ASP A 80 -11.35 -1.78 -14.67
N TYR A 81 -11.90 -1.90 -13.46
CA TYR A 81 -12.83 -0.94 -12.86
C TYR A 81 -12.22 0.44 -12.50
N GLY A 82 -10.92 0.67 -12.75
CA GLY A 82 -10.25 1.92 -12.42
C GLY A 82 -9.89 2.10 -10.94
N ILE A 83 -9.87 1.02 -10.16
CA ILE A 83 -9.42 1.04 -8.76
C ILE A 83 -7.90 0.98 -8.74
N ASN A 84 -7.26 1.92 -8.03
CA ASN A 84 -5.82 1.99 -7.87
C ASN A 84 -5.44 1.35 -6.53
N TYR A 85 -4.72 0.25 -6.58
CA TYR A 85 -4.17 -0.44 -5.41
C TYR A 85 -2.72 -0.05 -5.23
N LEU A 86 -2.39 0.53 -4.07
CA LEU A 86 -1.05 0.91 -3.67
C LEU A 86 -0.66 0.11 -2.43
N VAL A 87 0.44 -0.63 -2.51
CA VAL A 87 0.99 -1.37 -1.37
C VAL A 87 2.23 -0.65 -0.87
N SER A 88 2.15 -0.12 0.34
CA SER A 88 3.21 0.66 0.96
C SER A 88 3.81 -0.04 2.18
N VAL A 89 5.09 0.23 2.42
CA VAL A 89 5.84 -0.32 3.56
C VAL A 89 6.33 0.80 4.45
N THR A 90 5.76 0.91 5.63
CA THR A 90 6.12 1.95 6.60
C THR A 90 6.89 1.33 7.76
N LYS A 91 7.89 2.04 8.31
CA LYS A 91 8.54 1.58 9.55
C LYS A 91 7.72 2.01 10.75
N ASP A 92 7.65 1.14 11.75
CA ASP A 92 6.94 1.36 13.02
C ASP A 92 7.31 2.67 13.74
N LYS A 93 8.57 3.13 13.63
CA LYS A 93 9.01 4.43 14.17
C LYS A 93 8.46 5.65 13.43
N GLU A 94 8.03 5.52 12.18
CA GLU A 94 7.47 6.62 11.39
C GLU A 94 5.99 6.85 11.75
N LEU A 95 5.27 5.79 12.14
CA LEU A 95 3.90 5.88 12.68
C LEU A 95 3.81 6.61 14.04
N GLU A 96 4.89 6.64 14.84
CA GLU A 96 4.93 7.46 16.06
C GLU A 96 4.93 8.98 15.76
N ASN A 97 5.38 9.41 14.58
CA ASN A 97 5.40 10.83 14.19
C ASN A 97 4.06 11.31 13.61
N GLU A 98 3.28 10.43 12.98
CA GLU A 98 1.96 10.77 12.45
C GLU A 98 0.89 10.85 13.56
N ARG A 99 1.00 9.98 14.57
CA ARG A 99 0.18 10.06 15.80
C ARG A 99 0.39 11.35 16.60
N LEU A 100 1.53 12.02 16.44
CA LEU A 100 1.81 13.31 17.09
C LEU A 100 1.25 14.50 16.29
N THR A 101 0.94 14.34 15.00
CA THR A 101 0.45 15.43 14.15
C THR A 101 -1.08 15.49 14.15
N GLU A 102 -1.77 14.36 14.20
CA GLU A 102 -3.25 14.31 14.37
C GLU A 102 -3.71 14.71 15.80
N GLY A 103 -2.79 14.76 16.76
CA GLY A 103 -3.02 15.29 18.10
C GLY A 103 -2.82 16.81 18.25
N ALA A 104 -2.31 17.50 17.22
CA ALA A 104 -2.01 18.93 17.30
C ALA A 104 -3.18 19.85 16.87
N MET A 105 -4.35 19.28 16.51
CA MET A 105 -5.61 20.03 16.40
C MET A 105 -6.50 19.81 17.62
N GLN A 106 -5.99 20.14 18.81
CA GLN A 106 -6.87 20.59 19.89
C GLN A 106 -6.31 21.85 20.54
N ILE A 107 -7.05 22.94 20.27
CA ILE A 107 -7.19 24.16 21.07
C ILE A 107 -6.14 25.26 20.83
N LEU A 108 -6.57 26.27 20.08
CA LEU A 108 -6.49 27.69 20.48
C LEU A 108 -7.77 28.39 20.05
#